data_AF-A0AAW9CXR2-F1
#
_entry.id   AF-A0AAW9CXR2-F1
#
_cell.length_a   1.000
_cell.length_b   1.000
_cell.length_c   1.000
_cell.angle_alpha   90.00
_cell.angle_beta   90.00
_cell.angle_gamma   90.00
#
_symmetry.space_group_name_H-M   'P 1'
#
loop_
_entity.id
_entity.type
_entity.pdbx_description
1 polymer ?
#
loop_
_entity_poly.entity_id
_entity_poly.type
_entity_poly.pdbx_seq_one_letter_code
_entity_poly.pdbx_strand_id
1 'polypeptide(L)' 'MIDRLKYSFTDLARYDASVVDTHAGLSHLIDALQLDALVVTSQDEYISEWLPRCNNPRYALSGFDGSVGSGVF' A
#
# COMPACT_ATOMS: atom_id res chain seq x y z
N MET A 1 5.46 29.39 -16.92
CA MET A 1 4.07 29.11 -16.51
C MET A 1 3.83 27.66 -16.89
N ILE A 2 3.93 26.72 -15.95
CA ILE A 2 3.63 25.31 -16.25
C ILE A 2 2.12 25.25 -16.32
N ASP A 3 1.59 25.35 -17.55
CA ASP A 3 0.18 25.17 -17.82
C ASP A 3 -0.24 23.79 -17.31
N ARG A 4 -1.26 23.82 -16.45
CA ARG A 4 -1.99 22.68 -15.86
C ARG A 4 -1.59 21.32 -16.44
N LEU A 5 -1.06 20.46 -15.56
CA LEU A 5 -0.91 19.03 -15.85
C LEU A 5 -2.20 18.54 -16.52
N LYS A 6 -2.05 17.92 -17.71
CA LYS A 6 -3.14 17.39 -18.55
C LYS A 6 -4.09 16.48 -17.79
N TYR A 7 -3.62 15.92 -16.67
CA TYR A 7 -4.38 15.09 -15.77
C TYR A 7 -4.31 15.69 -14.36
N SER A 8 -5.44 16.24 -13.88
CA SER A 8 -5.64 16.62 -12.48
C SER A 8 -6.54 15.59 -11.85
N PHE A 9 -6.03 14.88 -10.84
CA PHE A 9 -6.73 13.82 -10.14
C PHE A 9 -7.33 14.30 -8.79
N THR A 10 -7.47 15.61 -8.62
CA THR A 10 -7.98 16.25 -7.39
C THR A 10 -9.38 15.81 -6.98
N ASP A 11 -10.18 15.34 -7.95
CA ASP A 11 -11.56 14.91 -7.72
C ASP A 11 -11.66 13.41 -7.38
N LEU A 12 -10.54 12.67 -7.42
CA LEU A 12 -10.53 11.28 -6.97
C LEU A 12 -10.54 11.24 -5.44
N ALA A 13 -11.40 10.38 -4.90
CA ALA A 13 -11.41 10.11 -3.47
C ALA A 13 -10.01 9.67 -3.03
N ARG A 14 -9.48 10.32 -1.98
CA ARG A 14 -8.21 9.91 -1.40
C ARG A 14 -8.39 8.52 -0.80
N TYR A 15 -7.53 7.59 -1.22
CA TYR A 15 -7.41 6.32 -0.51
C TYR A 15 -6.65 6.56 0.79
N ASP A 16 -7.35 6.38 1.91
CA ASP A 16 -6.79 6.46 3.24
C ASP A 16 -7.17 5.21 4.02
N ALA A 17 -6.25 4.25 4.05
CA ALA A 17 -6.47 2.99 4.73
C ALA A 17 -6.35 3.18 6.24
N SER A 18 -7.28 2.59 6.99
CA SER A 18 -7.10 2.45 8.44
C SER A 18 -5.99 1.42 8.69
N VAL A 19 -4.80 1.90 9.05
CA VAL A 19 -3.64 1.03 9.36
C VAL A 19 -4.00 0.07 10.49
N VAL A 20 -4.73 0.55 11.50
CA VAL A 20 -5.18 -0.26 12.64
C VAL A 20 -6.06 -1.42 12.19
N ASP A 21 -7.12 -1.13 11.41
CA ASP A 21 -8.05 -2.16 10.97
C ASP A 21 -7.39 -3.14 9.98
N THR A 22 -6.53 -2.63 9.11
CA THR A 22 -5.80 -3.45 8.14
C THR A 22 -4.81 -4.38 8.85
N HIS A 23 -4.09 -3.88 9.85
CA HIS A 23 -3.17 -4.69 10.64
C HIS A 23 -3.90 -5.74 11.49
N ALA A 24 -5.08 -5.40 12.05
CA ALA A 24 -5.91 -6.38 12.76
C ALA A 24 -6.39 -7.51 11.83
N GLY A 25 -6.86 -7.15 10.62
CA GLY A 25 -7.24 -8.12 9.59
C GLY A 25 -6.07 -9.01 9.16
N LEU A 26 -4.88 -8.44 8.96
CA LEU A 26 -3.68 -9.20 8.63
C LEU A 26 -3.28 -10.15 9.76
N SER A 27 -3.30 -9.70 11.01
CA SER A 27 -2.98 -10.55 12.18
C SER A 27 -3.90 -11.77 12.23
N HIS A 28 -5.21 -11.57 12.05
CA HIS A 28 -6.16 -12.68 11.98
C HIS A 28 -5.87 -13.65 10.83
N LEU A 29 -5.45 -13.14 9.67
CA LEU A 29 -5.10 -13.98 8.53
C LEU A 29 -3.82 -14.80 8.79
N ILE A 30 -2.80 -14.18 9.36
CA ILE A 30 -1.53 -14.83 9.73
C ILE A 30 -1.81 -15.98 10.71
N ASP A 31 -2.61 -15.72 11.75
CA ASP A 31 -3.02 -16.73 12.73
C ASP A 31 -3.79 -17.88 12.08
N ALA A 32 -4.77 -17.56 11.23
CA ALA A 32 -5.62 -18.55 10.57
C ALA A 32 -4.84 -19.46 9.60
N LEU A 33 -3.81 -18.92 8.96
CA LEU A 33 -2.95 -19.64 8.03
C LEU A 33 -1.73 -20.29 8.71
N GLN A 34 -1.57 -20.10 10.02
CA GLN A 34 -0.40 -20.56 10.79
C GLN A 34 0.93 -20.08 10.18
N LEU A 35 0.98 -18.81 9.75
CA LEU A 35 2.18 -18.20 9.23
C LEU A 35 3.01 -17.62 10.39
N ASP A 36 4.32 -17.83 10.37
CA ASP A 36 5.24 -17.17 11.31
C ASP A 36 5.54 -15.72 10.91
N ALA A 37 5.49 -15.43 9.60
CA ALA A 37 5.71 -14.11 9.02
C ALA A 37 5.15 -14.01 7.59
N LEU A 38 4.81 -12.79 7.18
CA LEU A 38 4.46 -12.41 5.82
C LEU A 38 5.39 -11.30 5.31
N VAL A 39 5.97 -11.53 4.13
CA VAL A 39 6.72 -10.49 3.42
C VAL A 39 5.80 -9.79 2.43
N VAL A 40 5.66 -8.47 2.59
CA VAL A 40 4.90 -7.62 1.66
C VAL A 40 5.90 -6.74 0.90
N THR A 41 6.05 -7.00 -0.40
CA THR A 41 6.99 -6.27 -1.26
C THR A 41 6.43 -4.92 -1.71
N SER A 42 7.31 -4.05 -2.21
CA SER A 42 6.91 -2.79 -2.84
C SER A 42 6.59 -2.93 -4.34
N GLN A 43 6.55 -4.14 -4.88
CA GLN A 43 6.43 -4.39 -6.32
C GLN A 43 5.06 -4.98 -6.66
N ASP A 44 4.50 -4.55 -7.78
CA ASP A 44 3.38 -5.20 -8.45
C ASP A 44 3.88 -6.23 -9.47
N GLU A 45 2.94 -6.88 -10.16
CA GLU A 45 3.23 -7.85 -11.22
C GLU A 45 4.02 -7.27 -12.40
N TYR A 46 4.05 -5.94 -12.55
CA TYR A 46 4.75 -5.24 -13.63
C TYR A 46 6.10 -4.65 -13.21
N ILE A 47 6.49 -4.81 -11.94
CA ILE A 47 7.73 -4.24 -11.38
C ILE A 47 7.73 -2.70 -11.57
N SER A 48 6.56 -2.08 -11.36
CA SER A 48 6.38 -0.64 -11.46
C SER A 48 7.30 0.08 -10.47
N GLU A 49 8.00 1.11 -10.93
CA GLU A 49 8.83 1.97 -10.06
C GLU A 49 7.98 2.71 -9.02
N TRP A 50 6.75 3.08 -9.39
CA TRP A 50 5.82 3.78 -8.52
C TRP A 50 4.43 3.16 -8.59
N LEU A 51 3.83 2.93 -7.42
CA LEU A 51 2.49 2.38 -7.26
C LEU A 51 1.55 3.41 -6.62
N PRO A 52 0.32 3.55 -7.15
CA PRO A 52 -0.73 4.29 -6.46
C PRO A 52 -0.96 3.74 -5.05
N ARG A 53 -1.28 4.61 -4.08
CA ARG A 53 -1.53 4.20 -2.69
C ARG A 53 -2.59 3.10 -2.54
N CYS A 54 -3.64 3.15 -3.36
CA CYS A 54 -4.70 2.13 -3.37
C CYS A 54 -4.21 0.74 -3.82
N ASN A 55 -3.08 0.68 -4.52
CA ASN A 55 -2.45 -0.54 -5.00
C ASN A 55 -1.14 -0.84 -4.25
N ASN A 56 -0.88 -0.17 -3.12
CA ASN A 56 0.30 -0.38 -2.30
C ASN A 56 -0.12 -1.02 -0.95
N PRO A 57 -0.11 -2.36 -0.83
CA PRO A 57 -0.48 -3.04 0.40
C PRO A 57 0.36 -2.62 1.62
N ARG A 58 1.62 -2.22 1.40
CA ARG A 58 2.47 -1.70 2.48
C ARG A 58 1.96 -0.38 3.02
N TYR A 59 1.45 0.50 2.17
CA TYR A 59 0.83 1.74 2.62
C TYR A 59 -0.36 1.42 3.53
N ALA A 60 -1.20 0.46 3.14
CA ALA A 60 -2.34 0.05 3.95
C ALA A 60 -1.94 -0.52 5.33
N LEU A 61 -0.79 -1.20 5.41
CA LEU A 61 -0.30 -1.85 6.64
C LEU A 61 0.59 -0.98 7.53
N SER A 62 1.17 0.10 7.01
CA SER A 62 2.18 0.90 7.74
C SER A 62 1.98 2.41 7.65
N GLY A 63 1.14 2.90 6.75
CA GLY A 63 1.04 4.32 6.41
C GLY A 63 2.24 4.88 5.63
N PHE A 64 3.28 4.07 5.39
CA PHE A 64 4.45 4.50 4.62
C PHE A 64 4.13 4.56 3.12
N ASP A 65 4.34 5.73 2.51
CA ASP A 65 3.99 6.01 1.11
C ASP A 65 5.22 6.12 0.18
N GLY A 66 6.42 5.84 0.68
CA GLY A 66 7.64 5.78 -0.13
C GLY A 66 7.62 4.61 -1.11
N SER A 67 8.28 4.79 -2.25
CA SER A 67 8.27 3.84 -3.38
C SER A 67 9.09 2.56 -3.11
N VAL A 68 10.08 2.59 -2.23
CA VAL A 68 11.03 1.48 -2.02
C VAL A 68 10.90 0.88 -0.63
N GLY A 69 11.05 -0.45 -0.55
CA GLY A 69 11.24 -1.20 0.70
C GLY A 69 10.16 -2.25 0.96
N SER A 70 10.55 -3.41 1.48
CA SER A 70 9.62 -4.48 1.86
C SER A 70 9.29 -4.40 3.35
N GLY A 71 8.05 -4.77 3.70
CA GLY A 71 7.64 -4.97 5.10
C GLY A 71 7.66 -6.45 5.45
N VAL A 72 8.01 -6.77 6.69
CA VAL A 72 7.85 -8.09 7.29
C VAL A 72 6.84 -7.92 8.42
N PHE A 73 5.77 -8.69 8.38
CA PHE A 73 4.65 -8.64 9.33
C PHE A 73 4.44 -10.01 9.95
#